data_AF-A0A6I9PVM2-F1
#
_entry.id   AF-A0A6I9PVM2-F1
#
_cell.length_a   1.000
_cell.length_b   1.000
_cell.length_c   1.000
_cell.angle_alpha   90.00
_cell.angle_beta   90.00
_cell.angle_gamma   90.00
#
_symmetry.space_group_name_H-M   'P 1'
#
loop_
_entity.id
_entity.type
_entity.pdbx_description
1 polymer ?
#
loop_
_entity_poly.entity_id
_entity_poly.type
_entity_poly.pdbx_seq_one_letter_code
_entity_poly.pdbx_strand_id
1 'polypeptide(L)'
;MTEEKWSFYHSSRSHVHRSSCVETEMERLEALMQKKIGQSILGKVHLGMVWYHEAGRFCEKDEQWDQDSAMMHLERAAQCGELEAIVALGQCCMQLPHHILPDMQLEDNAGNRMKGFKYLLLAAESGDRSSMITVARAFDSGINLSADRSVKQPV
;
A
#
# COMPACT_ATOMS: atom_id res chain seq x y z
N MET A 1 -2.79 -22.73 -37.37
CA MET A 1 -1.80 -21.96 -36.57
C MET A 1 -1.31 -22.91 -35.48
N THR A 2 -0.05 -23.35 -35.53
CA THR A 2 0.49 -24.40 -34.65
C THR A 2 0.98 -23.84 -33.32
N GLU A 3 0.90 -24.67 -32.29
CA GLU A 3 1.25 -24.45 -30.88
C GLU A 3 2.70 -23.97 -30.69
N GLU A 4 3.60 -24.41 -31.58
CA GLU A 4 5.02 -24.05 -31.63
C GLU A 4 5.25 -22.54 -31.80
N LYS A 5 4.34 -21.85 -32.49
CA LYS A 5 4.44 -20.41 -32.72
C LYS A 5 4.21 -19.63 -31.42
N TRP A 6 3.41 -20.14 -30.49
CA TRP A 6 3.15 -19.51 -29.18
C TRP A 6 4.34 -19.62 -28.24
N SER A 7 5.03 -20.77 -28.23
CA SER A 7 6.20 -21.01 -27.39
C SER A 7 7.38 -20.11 -27.75
N PHE A 8 7.57 -19.83 -29.04
CA PHE A 8 8.62 -18.93 -29.53
C PHE A 8 8.44 -17.48 -29.03
N TYR A 9 7.22 -16.93 -29.09
CA TYR A 9 6.94 -15.57 -28.60
C TYR A 9 7.05 -15.43 -27.08
N HIS A 10 6.80 -16.51 -26.33
CA HIS A 10 6.94 -16.52 -24.87
C HIS A 10 8.40 -16.61 -24.42
N SER A 11 9.23 -17.40 -25.12
CA SER A 11 10.64 -17.58 -24.78
C SER A 11 11.45 -16.28 -24.98
N SER A 12 11.20 -15.51 -26.04
CA SER A 12 11.90 -14.24 -26.28
C SER A 12 11.54 -13.12 -25.28
N ARG A 13 10.47 -13.30 -24.49
CA ARG A 13 9.97 -12.34 -23.50
C ARG A 13 10.06 -12.86 -22.06
N SER A 14 10.61 -14.04 -21.83
CA SER A 14 10.77 -14.60 -20.48
C SER A 14 11.66 -13.73 -19.59
N HIS A 15 12.61 -13.01 -20.19
CA HIS A 15 13.55 -12.11 -19.51
C HIS A 15 13.10 -10.64 -19.48
N VAL A 16 11.94 -10.31 -20.07
CA VAL A 16 11.39 -8.95 -20.07
C VAL A 16 10.16 -8.98 -19.18
N HIS A 17 10.24 -8.35 -18.00
CA HIS A 17 9.07 -8.24 -17.12
C HIS A 17 7.89 -7.68 -17.92
N ARG A 18 6.72 -8.31 -17.78
CA ARG A 18 5.49 -7.81 -18.43
C ARG A 18 5.25 -6.40 -17.91
N SER A 19 4.83 -5.47 -18.78
CA SER A 19 4.47 -4.10 -18.37
C SER A 19 3.37 -4.05 -17.30
N SER A 20 2.63 -5.14 -17.10
CA SER A 20 1.62 -5.31 -16.05
C SER A 20 2.17 -5.92 -14.75
N CYS A 21 3.46 -6.26 -14.70
CA CYS A 21 4.12 -6.71 -13.48
C CYS A 21 4.23 -5.51 -12.55
N VAL A 22 3.86 -5.72 -11.29
CA VAL A 22 3.88 -4.63 -10.33
C VAL A 22 5.27 -4.06 -10.13
N GLU A 23 6.31 -4.89 -10.23
CA GLU A 23 7.69 -4.42 -10.08
C GLU A 23 8.04 -3.38 -11.15
N THR A 24 7.70 -3.67 -12.40
CA THR A 24 7.89 -2.74 -13.52
C THR A 24 7.03 -1.48 -13.39
N GLU A 25 5.80 -1.60 -12.87
CA GLU A 25 4.97 -0.43 -12.59
C GLU A 25 5.54 0.43 -11.45
N MET A 26 6.10 -0.18 -10.42
CA MET A 26 6.80 0.53 -9.33
C MET A 26 8.02 1.28 -9.86
N GLU A 27 8.90 0.60 -10.60
CA GLU A 27 10.07 1.23 -11.24
C GLU A 27 9.64 2.39 -12.15
N ARG A 28 8.57 2.22 -12.94
CA ARG A 28 8.02 3.28 -13.80
C ARG A 28 7.51 4.46 -12.99
N LEU A 29 6.78 4.22 -11.90
CA LEU A 29 6.26 5.27 -11.02
C LEU A 29 7.37 6.02 -10.29
N GLU A 30 8.41 5.31 -9.86
CA GLU A 30 9.62 5.92 -9.28
C GLU A 30 10.36 6.79 -10.30
N ALA A 31 10.57 6.27 -11.52
CA ALA A 31 11.29 6.97 -12.59
C ALA A 31 10.54 8.21 -13.12
N LEU A 32 9.20 8.23 -13.09
CA LEU A 32 8.40 9.34 -13.62
C LEU A 32 8.40 10.59 -12.73
N MET A 33 9.04 10.58 -11.55
CA MET A 33 9.32 11.75 -10.69
C MET A 33 8.17 12.75 -10.46
N GLN A 34 6.93 12.30 -10.64
CA GLN A 34 5.75 12.87 -10.03
C GLN A 34 4.93 11.66 -9.60
N LYS A 35 5.14 11.20 -8.37
CA LYS A 35 4.25 10.22 -7.72
C LYS A 35 2.85 10.80 -7.72
N LYS A 36 2.10 10.65 -8.82
CA LYS A 36 0.69 11.00 -8.89
C LYS A 36 -0.06 9.91 -8.15
N ILE A 37 0.04 10.01 -6.83
CA ILE A 37 -0.65 9.14 -5.89
C ILE A 37 -2.14 9.16 -6.23
N GLY A 38 -2.76 7.98 -6.31
CA GLY A 38 -4.14 7.75 -6.72
C GLY A 38 -4.39 7.57 -8.22
N GLN A 39 -3.36 7.55 -9.08
CA GLN A 39 -3.53 7.40 -10.54
C GLN A 39 -3.17 6.02 -11.10
N SER A 40 -2.59 5.11 -10.30
CA SER A 40 -2.22 3.77 -10.79
C SER A 40 -3.44 2.88 -10.95
N ILE A 41 -3.72 2.45 -12.17
CA ILE A 41 -4.76 1.44 -12.44
C ILE A 41 -4.42 0.12 -11.75
N LEU A 42 -3.14 -0.26 -11.75
CA LEU A 42 -2.68 -1.47 -11.08
C LEU A 42 -2.88 -1.39 -9.56
N GLY A 43 -2.63 -0.20 -8.97
CA GLY A 43 -2.95 0.07 -7.57
C GLY A 43 -4.43 -0.13 -7.26
N LYS A 44 -5.32 0.39 -8.10
CA LYS A 44 -6.78 0.19 -7.96
C LYS A 44 -7.20 -1.27 -8.13
N VAL A 45 -6.56 -2.01 -9.04
CA VAL A 45 -6.81 -3.45 -9.19
C VAL A 45 -6.43 -4.18 -7.91
N HIS A 46 -5.25 -3.90 -7.35
CA HIS A 46 -4.84 -4.50 -6.08
C HIS A 46 -5.77 -4.14 -4.92
N LEU A 47 -6.19 -2.88 -4.81
CA LEU A 47 -7.19 -2.48 -3.82
C LEU A 47 -8.52 -3.22 -4.04
N GLY A 48 -8.95 -3.39 -5.29
CA GLY A 48 -10.09 -4.23 -5.64
C GLY A 48 -9.95 -5.67 -5.14
N MET A 49 -8.76 -6.26 -5.28
CA MET A 49 -8.49 -7.62 -4.79
C MET A 49 -8.66 -7.72 -3.27
N VAL A 50 -8.26 -6.69 -2.50
CA VAL A 50 -8.48 -6.64 -1.04
C VAL A 50 -9.96 -6.84 -0.70
N TRP A 51 -10.84 -6.07 -1.34
CA TRP A 51 -12.28 -6.16 -1.13
C TRP A 51 -12.86 -7.52 -1.55
N TYR A 52 -12.34 -8.12 -2.63
CA TYR A 52 -12.77 -9.45 -3.05
C TYR A 52 -12.36 -10.54 -2.06
N HIS A 53 -11.17 -10.45 -1.47
CA HIS A 53 -10.74 -11.34 -0.39
C HIS A 53 -11.62 -11.18 0.85
N GLU A 54 -11.82 -9.95 1.32
CA GLU A 54 -12.66 -9.65 2.48
C GLU A 54 -14.12 -10.13 2.29
N ALA A 55 -14.64 -10.02 1.07
CA ALA A 55 -15.97 -10.54 0.70
C ALA A 55 -16.03 -12.07 0.52
N GLY A 56 -14.94 -12.80 0.81
CA GLY A 56 -14.89 -14.27 0.73
C GLY A 56 -15.02 -14.82 -0.69
N ARG A 57 -14.62 -14.07 -1.72
CA ARG A 57 -14.82 -14.47 -3.13
C ARG A 57 -13.80 -15.47 -3.66
N PHE A 58 -12.76 -15.75 -2.87
CA PHE A 58 -11.69 -16.70 -3.18
C PHE A 58 -11.64 -17.90 -2.23
N CYS A 59 -12.60 -18.02 -1.31
CA CYS A 59 -12.70 -19.15 -0.38
C CYS A 59 -14.03 -19.89 -0.58
N GLU A 60 -14.12 -21.12 -0.09
CA GLU A 60 -15.38 -21.86 -0.10
C GLU A 60 -16.39 -21.28 0.91
N LYS A 61 -17.64 -21.71 0.78
CA LYS A 61 -18.69 -21.34 1.73
C LYS A 61 -18.32 -21.90 3.11
N ASP A 62 -18.37 -21.04 4.13
CA ASP A 62 -18.06 -21.34 5.54
C ASP A 62 -16.55 -21.52 5.85
N GLU A 63 -15.67 -21.26 4.87
CA GLU A 63 -14.22 -21.17 5.08
C GLU A 63 -13.81 -19.75 5.48
N GLN A 64 -12.76 -19.64 6.30
CA GLN A 64 -12.17 -18.34 6.62
C GLN A 64 -11.48 -17.79 5.37
N TRP A 65 -11.76 -16.53 5.03
CA TRP A 65 -11.09 -15.88 3.90
C TRP A 65 -9.60 -15.64 4.20
N ASP A 66 -8.79 -15.71 3.15
CA ASP A 66 -7.33 -15.55 3.23
C ASP A 66 -6.94 -14.09 3.52
N GLN A 67 -6.63 -13.83 4.80
CA GLN A 67 -6.21 -12.52 5.29
C GLN A 67 -4.80 -12.13 4.84
N ASP A 68 -3.90 -13.11 4.68
CA ASP A 68 -2.52 -12.88 4.29
C ASP A 68 -2.48 -12.38 2.82
N SER A 69 -3.26 -13.00 1.95
CA SER A 69 -3.40 -12.54 0.56
C SER A 69 -4.03 -11.15 0.47
N ALA A 70 -5.02 -10.83 1.30
CA ALA A 70 -5.61 -9.50 1.35
C ALA A 70 -4.59 -8.44 1.77
N MET A 71 -3.78 -8.70 2.79
CA MET A 71 -2.71 -7.78 3.22
C MET A 71 -1.64 -7.62 2.17
N MET A 72 -1.20 -8.71 1.53
CA MET A 72 -0.26 -8.64 0.43
C MET A 72 -0.78 -7.72 -0.69
N HIS A 73 -2.06 -7.84 -1.04
CA HIS A 73 -2.67 -6.96 -2.02
C HIS A 73 -2.78 -5.51 -1.55
N LEU A 74 -3.07 -5.26 -0.28
CA LEU A 74 -3.10 -3.92 0.29
C LEU A 74 -1.70 -3.27 0.26
N GLU A 75 -0.66 -4.00 0.65
CA GLU A 75 0.73 -3.55 0.53
C GLU A 75 1.11 -3.23 -0.91
N ARG A 76 0.71 -4.09 -1.84
CA ARG A 76 1.01 -3.90 -3.26
C ARG A 76 0.25 -2.72 -3.87
N ALA A 77 -1.00 -2.48 -3.45
CA ALA A 77 -1.76 -1.29 -3.82
C ALA A 77 -1.07 0.00 -3.35
N ALA A 78 -0.60 0.03 -2.10
CA ALA A 78 0.11 1.18 -1.55
C ALA A 78 1.46 1.43 -2.26
N GLN A 79 2.19 0.36 -2.63
CA GLN A 79 3.42 0.46 -3.41
C GLN A 79 3.18 0.99 -4.83
N CYS A 80 2.04 0.66 -5.44
CA CYS A 80 1.57 1.29 -6.68
C CYS A 80 1.11 2.74 -6.51
N GLY A 81 1.15 3.29 -5.29
CA GLY A 81 0.75 4.67 -5.02
C GLY A 81 -0.75 4.86 -4.92
N GLU A 82 -1.55 3.83 -4.63
CA GLU A 82 -2.98 4.01 -4.34
C GLU A 82 -3.16 4.71 -2.99
N LEU A 83 -3.83 5.87 -2.98
CA LEU A 83 -3.89 6.74 -1.80
C LEU A 83 -4.65 6.07 -0.66
N GLU A 84 -5.76 5.42 -0.97
CA GLU A 84 -6.61 4.76 0.03
C GLU A 84 -5.85 3.62 0.73
N ALA A 85 -5.07 2.85 -0.02
CA ALA A 85 -4.22 1.80 0.51
C ALA A 85 -3.08 2.35 1.40
N ILE A 86 -2.45 3.45 0.98
CA ILE A 86 -1.41 4.14 1.78
C ILE A 86 -2.00 4.58 3.12
N VAL A 87 -3.17 5.22 3.11
CA VAL A 87 -3.83 5.70 4.34
C VAL A 87 -4.20 4.52 5.25
N ALA A 88 -4.80 3.47 4.71
CA ALA A 88 -5.22 2.30 5.49
C ALA A 88 -4.04 1.58 6.16
N LEU A 89 -2.93 1.35 5.43
CA LEU A 89 -1.71 0.78 6.03
C LEU A 89 -1.13 1.70 7.10
N GLY A 90 -1.11 3.01 6.85
CA GLY A 90 -0.67 4.00 7.81
C GLY A 90 -1.46 3.94 9.11
N GLN A 91 -2.78 3.88 9.02
CA GLN A 91 -3.69 3.77 10.15
C GLN A 91 -3.53 2.44 10.89
N CYS A 92 -3.51 1.31 10.16
CA CYS A 92 -3.36 -0.01 10.73
C CYS A 92 -2.05 -0.14 11.52
N CYS A 93 -0.92 0.28 10.94
CA CYS A 93 0.39 0.30 11.60
C CYS A 93 0.45 1.21 12.84
N MET A 94 -0.37 2.26 12.89
CA MET A 94 -0.43 3.23 13.98
C MET A 94 -1.52 2.91 15.01
N GLN A 95 -2.20 1.77 14.88
CA GLN A 95 -3.34 1.37 15.73
C GLN A 95 -4.47 2.42 15.71
N LEU A 96 -4.66 3.08 14.57
CA LEU A 96 -5.74 4.05 14.37
C LEU A 96 -6.96 3.37 13.73
N PRO A 97 -8.17 3.92 13.94
CA PRO A 97 -9.36 3.46 13.23
C PRO A 97 -9.17 3.52 11.71
N HIS A 98 -9.50 2.44 11.03
CA HIS A 98 -9.39 2.26 9.58
C HIS A 98 -10.58 1.44 9.05
N HIS A 99 -10.91 1.60 7.78
CA HIS A 99 -12.10 1.00 7.15
C HIS A 99 -11.79 -0.15 6.19
N ILE A 100 -10.53 -0.32 5.76
CA ILE A 100 -10.09 -1.44 4.92
C ILE A 100 -9.52 -2.52 5.84
N LEU A 101 -10.08 -3.73 5.81
CA LEU A 101 -9.65 -4.85 6.66
C LEU A 101 -9.70 -4.51 8.17
N PRO A 102 -10.83 -4.00 8.71
CA PRO A 102 -10.91 -3.53 10.10
C PRO A 102 -10.67 -4.62 11.16
N ASP A 103 -10.87 -5.89 10.78
CA ASP A 103 -10.63 -7.04 11.65
C ASP A 103 -9.15 -7.44 11.72
N MET A 104 -8.30 -6.87 10.85
CA MET A 104 -6.88 -7.17 10.83
C MET A 104 -6.10 -6.26 11.77
N GLN A 105 -5.31 -6.87 12.65
CA GLN A 105 -4.44 -6.17 13.58
C GLN A 105 -2.99 -6.52 13.29
N LEU A 106 -2.19 -5.49 12.98
CA LEU A 106 -0.74 -5.60 12.95
C LEU A 106 -0.19 -5.50 14.37
N GLU A 107 0.93 -6.17 14.62
CA GLU A 107 1.62 -6.10 15.91
C GLU A 107 1.98 -4.66 16.27
N ASP A 108 1.64 -4.23 17.48
CA ASP A 108 1.96 -2.90 17.99
C ASP A 108 3.41 -2.81 18.48
N ASN A 109 4.32 -2.64 17.53
CA ASN A 109 5.74 -2.45 17.80
C ASN A 109 6.24 -1.10 17.24
N ALA A 110 7.37 -0.62 17.75
CA ALA A 110 7.93 0.67 17.35
C ALA A 110 8.28 0.74 15.84
N GLY A 111 8.66 -0.39 15.24
CA GLY A 111 8.96 -0.50 13.81
C GLY A 111 7.72 -0.27 12.95
N ASN A 112 6.61 -0.93 13.30
CA ASN A 112 5.32 -0.77 12.63
C ASN A 112 4.79 0.64 12.80
N ARG A 113 4.81 1.20 14.01
CA ARG A 113 4.39 2.61 14.23
C ARG A 113 5.22 3.59 13.38
N MET A 114 6.53 3.38 13.27
CA MET A 114 7.38 4.21 12.42
C MET A 114 7.09 4.03 10.92
N LYS A 115 6.81 2.80 10.45
CA LYS A 115 6.35 2.51 9.08
C LYS A 115 5.01 3.21 8.81
N GLY A 116 4.07 3.12 9.76
CA GLY A 116 2.76 3.75 9.68
C GLY A 116 2.82 5.27 9.58
N PHE A 117 3.65 5.90 10.42
CA PHE A 117 3.88 7.35 10.33
C PHE A 117 4.41 7.77 8.96
N LYS A 118 5.34 7.01 8.36
CA LYS A 118 5.86 7.29 7.01
C LYS A 118 4.77 7.21 5.94
N TYR A 119 3.86 6.25 6.02
CA TYR A 119 2.72 6.18 5.11
C TYR A 119 1.76 7.36 5.28
N LEU A 120 1.43 7.75 6.51
CA LEU A 120 0.56 8.90 6.76
C LEU A 120 1.21 10.22 6.33
N LEU A 121 2.52 10.37 6.49
CA LEU A 121 3.26 11.51 5.96
C LEU A 121 3.15 11.58 4.42
N LEU A 122 3.33 10.44 3.74
CA LEU A 122 3.17 10.35 2.29
C LEU A 122 1.74 10.71 1.84
N ALA A 123 0.72 10.22 2.54
CA ALA A 123 -0.67 10.56 2.27
C ALA A 123 -0.96 12.06 2.49
N ALA A 124 -0.41 12.65 3.56
CA ALA A 124 -0.52 14.06 3.85
C ALA A 124 0.12 14.92 2.75
N GLU A 125 1.34 14.58 2.31
CA GLU A 125 2.03 15.24 1.18
C GLU A 125 1.23 15.12 -0.13
N SER A 126 0.40 14.08 -0.25
CA SER A 126 -0.46 13.82 -1.40
C SER A 126 -1.82 14.52 -1.33
N GLY A 127 -2.09 15.29 -0.28
CA GLY A 127 -3.33 16.05 -0.14
C GLY A 127 -4.38 15.42 0.79
N ASP A 128 -4.12 14.29 1.44
CA ASP A 128 -5.07 13.69 2.39
C ASP A 128 -5.16 14.51 3.68
N ARG A 129 -6.32 15.13 3.91
CA ARG A 129 -6.54 16.07 5.02
C ARG A 129 -6.49 15.38 6.39
N SER A 130 -7.01 14.16 6.49
CA SER A 130 -7.03 13.41 7.76
C SER A 130 -5.62 13.06 8.21
N SER A 131 -4.79 12.62 7.26
CA SER A 131 -3.37 12.33 7.46
C SER A 131 -2.59 13.60 7.80
N MET A 132 -2.86 14.74 7.15
CA MET A 132 -2.24 16.03 7.51
C MET A 132 -2.46 16.38 8.99
N ILE A 133 -3.68 16.21 9.50
CA ILE A 133 -4.01 16.49 10.90
C ILE A 133 -3.28 15.52 11.83
N THR A 134 -3.29 14.23 11.48
CA THR A 134 -2.62 13.18 12.28
C THR A 134 -1.12 13.43 12.37
N VAL A 135 -0.48 13.75 11.24
CA VAL A 135 0.95 14.06 11.16
C VAL A 135 1.28 15.35 11.92
N ALA A 136 0.46 16.40 11.78
CA ALA A 136 0.66 17.64 12.53
C ALA A 136 0.61 17.42 14.05
N ARG A 137 -0.35 16.62 14.54
CA ARG A 137 -0.46 16.26 15.97
C ARG A 137 0.73 15.44 16.45
N ALA A 138 1.23 14.54 15.63
CA ALA A 138 2.45 13.79 15.95
C ALA A 138 3.64 14.74 16.10
N PHE A 139 3.83 15.70 15.16
CA PHE A 139 4.88 16.71 15.26
C PHE A 139 4.76 17.61 16.49
N ASP A 140 3.54 18.00 16.85
CA ASP A 140 3.26 18.86 18.02
C ASP A 140 3.53 18.14 19.35
N SER A 141 3.07 16.90 19.47
CA SER A 141 3.21 16.10 20.71
C SER A 141 4.54 15.36 20.85
N GLY A 142 5.27 15.15 19.75
CA GLY A 142 6.43 14.27 19.69
C GLY A 142 6.10 12.78 19.82
N ILE A 143 4.83 12.41 20.01
CA ILE A 143 4.37 11.03 20.14
C ILE A 143 4.27 10.41 18.74
N ASN A 144 4.81 9.20 18.57
CA ASN A 144 4.87 8.46 17.30
C ASN A 144 5.70 9.14 16.18
N LEU A 145 6.60 10.06 16.53
CA LEU A 145 7.61 10.54 15.58
C LEU A 145 8.74 9.51 15.42
N SER A 146 9.20 9.38 14.18
CA SER A 146 10.44 8.64 13.85
C SER A 146 11.62 9.24 14.62
N ALA A 147 12.52 8.41 15.16
CA ALA A 147 13.67 8.87 15.95
C ALA A 147 14.57 9.90 15.22
N ASP A 148 14.62 9.84 13.89
CA ASP A 148 15.38 10.77 13.03
C ASP A 148 14.79 12.18 12.94
N ARG A 149 13.59 12.41 13.49
CA ARG A 149 12.90 13.69 13.45
C ARG A 149 12.64 14.10 14.89
N SER A 150 13.46 15.00 15.43
CA SER A 150 13.17 15.64 16.72
C SER A 150 12.29 16.87 16.50
N VAL A 151 11.44 17.15 17.49
CA VAL A 151 10.68 18.41 17.57
C VAL A 151 11.70 19.55 17.49
N LYS A 152 11.55 20.47 16.54
CA LYS A 152 12.30 21.73 16.58
C LYS A 152 11.89 22.43 17.86
N GLN A 153 12.81 22.52 18.82
CA GLN A 153 12.59 23.31 20.02
C GLN A 153 12.18 24.73 19.60
N PRO A 154 11.13 25.32 20.20
CA PRO A 154 10.77 26.69 19.93
C PRO A 154 11.95 27.59 20.33
N VAL A 155 12.32 28.48 19.41
CA VAL A 155 13.35 29.52 19.58
C VAL A 155 12.86 30.60 20.55
#